data_AF-A0A699X4L2-F1
#
_entry.id   AF-A0A699X4L2-F1
#
_cell.length_a   1.000
_cell.length_b   1.000
_cell.length_c   1.000
_cell.angle_alpha   90.00
_cell.angle_beta   90.00
_cell.angle_gamma   90.00
#
_symmetry.space_group_name_H-M   'P 1'
#
loop_
_entity.id
_entity.type
_entity.pdbx_description
1 polymer ?
#
loop_
_entity_poly.entity_id
_entity_poly.type
_entity_poly.pdbx_seq_one_letter_code
_entity_poly.pdbx_strand_id
1 'polypeptide(L)'
;ASQRRLELINDEIARLEREYNDFEEILKAEKAAVQGTTHIKEEIERIRLQMDEAKRQSNWQKVSELQYGRLPELEKQLKEAEAAGEQAEGEGDSG
;
A
#
# COMPACT_ATOMS: atom_id res chain seq x y z
N ALA A 1 40.76 20.56 21.22
CA ALA A 1 40.57 19.17 20.75
C ALA A 1 39.15 18.65 21.02
N SER A 2 38.55 18.86 22.21
CA SER A 2 37.20 18.35 22.49
C SER A 2 36.07 19.07 21.76
N GLN A 3 36.12 20.40 21.60
CA GLN A 3 35.09 21.18 20.88
C GLN A 3 34.96 20.77 19.41
N ARG A 4 36.08 20.60 18.71
CA ARG A 4 36.09 20.16 17.30
C ARG A 4 35.55 18.75 17.11
N ARG A 5 35.77 17.88 18.10
CA ARG A 5 35.24 16.52 18.11
C ARG A 5 33.74 16.50 18.44
N LEU A 6 33.28 17.45 19.26
CA LEU A 6 31.88 17.65 19.56
C LEU A 6 31.10 18.18 18.34
N GLU A 7 31.66 19.14 17.60
CA GLU A 7 31.08 19.63 16.34
C GLU A 7 30.92 18.50 15.33
N LEU A 8 31.96 17.70 15.10
CA LEU A 8 31.90 16.53 14.20
C LEU A 8 30.83 15.51 14.62
N ILE A 9 30.65 15.29 15.93
CA ILE A 9 29.61 14.39 16.43
C ILE A 9 28.21 14.98 16.19
N ASN A 10 28.03 16.28 16.39
CA ASN A 10 26.74 16.94 16.13
C ASN A 10 26.38 16.95 14.64
N ASP A 11 27.37 17.16 13.77
CA ASP A 11 27.17 17.09 12.31
C ASP A 11 26.77 15.67 11.87
N GLU A 12 27.40 14.66 12.46
CA GLU A 12 27.08 13.25 12.20
C GLU A 12 25.69 12.87 12.74
N ILE A 13 25.32 13.35 13.93
CA ILE A 13 23.96 13.20 14.47
C ILE A 13 22.94 13.82 13.52
N ALA A 14 23.18 15.07 13.08
CA ALA A 14 22.28 15.75 12.16
C ALA A 14 22.18 15.05 10.80
N ARG A 15 23.24 14.37 10.34
CA ARG A 15 23.21 13.52 9.14
C ARG A 15 22.35 12.29 9.35
N LEU A 16 22.58 11.56 10.44
CA LEU A 16 21.83 10.35 10.79
C LEU A 16 20.35 10.63 11.05
N GLU A 17 20.01 11.78 11.64
CA GLU A 17 18.63 12.21 11.83
C GLU A 17 17.91 12.48 10.51
N ARG A 18 18.60 13.05 9.52
CA ARG A 18 18.04 13.21 8.16
C ARG A 18 17.78 11.87 7.50
N GLU A 19 18.79 10.99 7.50
CA GLU A 19 18.66 9.63 6.95
C GLU A 19 17.53 8.84 7.63
N TYR A 20 17.40 8.95 8.95
CA TYR A 20 16.31 8.33 9.69
C TYR A 20 14.94 8.84 9.26
N ASN A 21 14.77 10.16 9.11
CA ASN A 21 13.51 10.75 8.69
C ASN A 21 13.14 10.33 7.26
N ASP A 22 14.11 10.27 6.36
CA ASP A 22 13.91 9.82 4.97
C ASP A 22 13.42 8.35 4.95
N PHE A 23 14.04 7.46 5.73
CA PHE A 23 13.56 6.08 5.87
C PHE A 23 12.19 5.97 6.55
N GLU A 24 11.89 6.84 7.50
CA GLU A 24 10.58 6.86 8.17
C GLU A 24 9.45 7.28 7.22
N GLU A 25 9.72 8.22 6.30
CA GLU A 25 8.78 8.63 5.26
C GLU A 25 8.54 7.50 4.25
N ILE A 26 9.60 6.82 3.81
CA ILE A 26 9.50 5.65 2.92
C ILE A 26 8.64 4.56 3.59
N LEU A 27 8.95 4.21 4.85
CA LEU A 27 8.20 3.18 5.59
C LEU A 27 6.72 3.56 5.80
N LYS A 28 6.41 4.85 5.97
CA LYS A 28 5.02 5.34 6.06
C LYS A 28 4.28 5.19 4.72
N ALA A 29 4.93 5.52 3.61
CA ALA A 29 4.38 5.35 2.27
C ALA A 29 4.13 3.87 1.95
N GLU A 30 5.09 3.00 2.25
CA GLU A 30 4.97 1.55 2.10
C GLU A 30 3.82 0.98 2.93
N LYS A 31 3.72 1.36 4.21
CA LYS A 31 2.62 0.94 5.09
C LYS A 31 1.26 1.39 4.57
N ALA A 32 1.14 2.60 4.04
CA ALA A 32 -0.11 3.09 3.46
C ALA A 32 -0.51 2.29 2.21
N ALA A 33 0.45 1.94 1.35
CA ALA A 33 0.21 1.08 0.19
C ALA A 33 -0.22 -0.34 0.58
N VAL A 34 0.43 -0.94 1.59
CA VAL A 34 0.09 -2.28 2.12
C VAL A 34 -1.27 -2.30 2.81
N GLN A 35 -1.64 -1.25 3.56
CA GLN A 35 -2.95 -1.14 4.19
C GLN A 35 -4.07 -0.97 3.14
N GLY A 36 -3.81 -0.19 2.09
CA GLY A 36 -4.75 -0.02 0.97
C GLY A 36 -5.02 -1.33 0.23
N THR A 37 -3.98 -2.08 -0.13
CA THR A 37 -4.11 -3.37 -0.85
C THR A 37 -4.83 -4.43 -0.02
N THR A 38 -4.57 -4.50 1.30
CA THR A 38 -5.26 -5.42 2.20
C THR A 38 -6.76 -5.16 2.24
N HIS A 39 -7.17 -3.90 2.38
CA HIS A 39 -8.58 -3.53 2.39
C HIS A 39 -9.29 -3.85 1.07
N ILE A 40 -8.64 -3.60 -0.08
CA ILE A 40 -9.20 -3.93 -1.38
C ILE A 40 -9.41 -5.44 -1.54
N LYS A 41 -8.45 -6.27 -1.08
CA LYS A 41 -8.57 -7.74 -1.08
C LYS A 41 -9.77 -8.21 -0.23
N GLU A 42 -9.97 -7.62 0.94
CA GLU A 42 -11.13 -7.93 1.80
C GLU A 42 -12.47 -7.58 1.14
N GLU A 43 -12.55 -6.43 0.46
CA GLU A 43 -13.75 -6.04 -0.27
C GLU A 43 -14.03 -6.98 -1.47
N ILE A 44 -12.98 -7.42 -2.19
CA ILE A 44 -13.13 -8.43 -3.26
C ILE A 44 -13.72 -9.73 -2.72
N GLU A 45 -13.20 -10.24 -1.60
CA GLU A 45 -13.74 -11.44 -0.96
C GLU A 45 -15.19 -11.24 -0.49
N ARG A 46 -15.52 -10.07 0.06
CA ARG A 46 -16.90 -9.74 0.42
C ARG A 46 -17.83 -9.76 -0.80
N ILE A 47 -17.40 -9.20 -1.93
CA ILE A 47 -18.17 -9.20 -3.18
C ILE A 47 -18.39 -10.63 -3.69
N ARG A 48 -17.36 -11.49 -3.63
CA ARG A 48 -17.48 -12.91 -3.99
C ARG A 48 -18.52 -13.64 -3.13
N LEU A 49 -18.49 -13.41 -1.81
CA LEU A 49 -19.48 -13.97 -0.88
C LEU A 49 -20.90 -13.46 -1.17
N GLN A 50 -21.06 -12.16 -1.47
CA GLN A 50 -22.34 -11.57 -1.85
C GLN A 50 -22.87 -12.15 -3.16
N MET A 51 -22.01 -12.41 -4.14
CA MET A 51 -22.39 -13.07 -5.39
C MET A 51 -22.87 -14.50 -5.12
N ASP A 52 -22.20 -15.25 -4.27
CA ASP A 52 -22.59 -16.63 -3.96
C ASP A 52 -23.90 -16.70 -3.17
N GLU A 53 -24.13 -15.76 -2.24
CA GLU A 53 -25.43 -15.61 -1.59
C GLU A 53 -26.53 -15.24 -2.59
N ALA A 54 -26.27 -14.27 -3.48
CA ALA A 54 -27.23 -13.87 -4.51
C ALA A 54 -27.55 -15.04 -5.47
N LYS A 55 -26.58 -15.88 -5.83
CA LYS A 55 -26.81 -17.12 -6.60
C LYS A 55 -27.73 -18.08 -5.85
N ARG A 56 -27.49 -18.32 -4.56
CA ARG A 56 -28.36 -19.19 -3.72
C ARG A 56 -29.80 -18.67 -3.66
N GLN A 57 -29.96 -17.36 -3.64
CA GLN A 57 -31.26 -16.69 -3.66
C GLN A 57 -31.88 -16.55 -5.06
N SER A 58 -31.24 -17.10 -6.11
CA SER A 58 -31.65 -16.93 -7.52
C SER A 58 -31.71 -15.46 -7.98
N ASN A 59 -31.01 -14.56 -7.29
CA ASN A 59 -30.90 -13.14 -7.65
C ASN A 59 -29.78 -12.92 -8.67
N TRP A 60 -30.01 -13.38 -9.90
CA TRP A 60 -29.04 -13.27 -10.99
C TRP A 60 -28.74 -11.83 -11.41
N GLN A 61 -29.69 -10.90 -11.21
CA GLN A 61 -29.47 -9.48 -11.45
C GLN A 61 -28.34 -8.95 -10.57
N LYS A 62 -28.36 -9.26 -9.27
CA LYS A 62 -27.32 -8.81 -8.34
C LYS A 62 -25.98 -9.47 -8.63
N VAL A 63 -25.97 -10.75 -9.02
CA VAL A 63 -24.75 -11.44 -9.44
C VAL A 63 -24.11 -10.71 -10.63
N SER A 64 -24.89 -10.36 -11.65
CA SER A 64 -24.38 -9.67 -12.85
C SER A 64 -23.83 -8.28 -12.53
N GLU A 65 -24.53 -7.50 -11.69
CA GLU A 65 -24.08 -6.18 -11.23
C GLU A 65 -22.75 -6.25 -10.49
N LEU A 66 -22.60 -7.23 -9.58
CA LEU A 66 -21.37 -7.42 -8.82
C LEU A 66 -20.24 -7.94 -9.73
N GLN A 67 -20.53 -8.90 -10.61
CA GLN A 67 -19.56 -9.54 -11.48
C GLN A 67 -18.99 -8.62 -12.56
N TYR A 68 -19.82 -7.76 -13.15
CA TYR A 68 -19.42 -6.91 -14.27
C TYR A 68 -19.30 -5.43 -13.90
N GLY A 69 -19.70 -5.03 -12.69
CA GLY A 69 -19.59 -3.67 -12.18
C GLY A 69 -18.50 -3.56 -11.11
N ARG A 70 -18.82 -4.04 -9.90
CA ARG A 70 -18.00 -3.76 -8.72
C ARG A 70 -16.73 -4.59 -8.62
N LEU A 71 -16.80 -5.88 -8.98
CA LEU A 71 -15.63 -6.77 -8.90
C LEU A 71 -14.49 -6.32 -9.83
N PRO A 72 -14.72 -6.00 -11.13
CA PRO A 72 -13.65 -5.54 -12.00
C PRO A 72 -13.05 -4.20 -11.58
N GLU A 73 -13.85 -3.30 -10.98
CA GLU A 73 -13.38 -2.02 -10.44
C GLU A 73 -12.39 -2.25 -9.29
N LEU A 74 -12.72 -3.13 -8.35
CA LEU A 74 -11.85 -3.48 -7.22
C LEU A 74 -10.59 -4.23 -7.69
N GLU A 75 -10.71 -5.13 -8.66
CA GLU A 75 -9.55 -5.83 -9.24
C GLU A 75 -8.58 -4.84 -9.93
N LYS A 76 -9.11 -3.81 -10.59
CA LYS A 76 -8.30 -2.73 -11.18
C LYS A 76 -7.61 -1.89 -10.10
N GLN A 77 -8.34 -1.48 -9.07
CA GLN A 77 -7.77 -0.73 -7.95
C GLN A 77 -6.68 -1.53 -7.22
N LEU A 78 -6.87 -2.84 -7.05
CA LEU A 78 -5.87 -3.71 -6.46
C LEU A 78 -4.60 -3.73 -7.30
N LYS A 79 -4.73 -3.92 -8.61
CA LYS A 79 -3.59 -3.94 -9.53
C LYS A 79 -2.83 -2.61 -9.54
N GLU A 80 -3.55 -1.49 -9.49
CA GLU A 80 -2.93 -0.15 -9.41
C GLU A 80 -2.19 0.05 -8.09
N ALA A 81 -2.76 -0.40 -6.97
CA ALA A 81 -2.13 -0.30 -5.66
C ALA A 81 -0.91 -1.23 -5.52
N GLU A 82 -0.97 -2.45 -6.08
CA GLU A 82 0.18 -3.37 -6.13
C GLU A 82 1.30 -2.81 -7.03
N ALA A 83 0.97 -2.25 -8.19
CA ALA A 83 1.96 -1.62 -9.08
C ALA A 83 2.62 -0.38 -8.45
N ALA A 84 1.88 0.41 -7.67
CA ALA A 84 2.44 1.54 -6.92
C ALA A 84 3.42 1.09 -5.82
N GLY A 85 3.15 -0.06 -5.18
CA GLY A 85 4.06 -0.69 -4.22
C GLY A 85 5.36 -1.17 -4.88
N GLU A 86 5.26 -1.85 -6.03
CA GLU A 86 6.44 -2.33 -6.78
C GLU A 86 7.33 -1.18 -7.32
N GLN A 87 6.73 -0.04 -7.70
CA GLN A 87 7.49 1.13 -8.14
C GLN A 87 8.27 1.79 -6.99
N ALA A 88 7.71 1.81 -5.77
CA ALA A 88 8.40 2.32 -4.59
C ALA A 88 9.60 1.45 -4.18
N GLU A 89 9.51 0.12 -4.36
CA GLU A 89 10.63 -0.80 -4.10
C GLU A 89 11.76 -0.67 -5.16
N GLY A 90 11.42 -0.34 -6.41
CA GLY A 90 12.39 -0.20 -7.51
C GLY A 90 13.22 1.08 -7.50
N GLU A 91 12.73 2.17 -6.92
CA GLU A 91 13.47 3.44 -6.79
C GLU A 91 14.43 3.46 -5.58
N GLY A 92 14.22 2.58 -4.58
CA GLY A 92 15.07 2.48 -3.38
C GLY A 92 16.42 1.78 -3.58
N ASP A 93 16.61 1.00 -4.64
CA ASP A 93 17.87 0.25 -4.93
C ASP A 93 18.84 1.03 -5.85
N SER A 94 18.46 2.22 -6.32
CA SER A 94 19.26 3.00 -7.28
C SER A 94 19.88 4.30 -6.72
N GLY A 95 19.83 4.52 -5.40
CA GLY A 95 20.34 5.72 -4.72
C GLY A 95 21.59 5.48 -3.88
#